data_AF-A0A2G2ZH24-F1
#
_entry.id   AF-A0A2G2ZH24-F1
#
_cell.length_a   1.000
_cell.length_b   1.000
_cell.length_c   1.000
_cell.angle_alpha   90.00
_cell.angle_beta   90.00
_cell.angle_gamma   90.00
#
_symmetry.space_group_name_H-M   'P 1'
#
loop_
_entity.id
_entity.type
_entity.pdbx_description
1 polymer ?
#
loop_
_entity_poly.entity_id
_entity_poly.type
_entity_poly.pdbx_seq_one_letter_code
_entity_poly.pdbx_strand_id
1 'polypeptide(L)'
;MLHKLWLKGRIEKLSPPDTFPYSITLMILWDSKLIEDPMPILGMLPNLRYLDLVAAYEGKEISYSDNKFGQLEFLHLDSLWNLERWHLATSAMPLIKGLGIHYCPQLNETPEKMNGVE
;
A
#
# COMPACT_ATOMS: atom_id res chain seq x y z
N MET A 1 -0.99 17.22 -14.04
CA MET A 1 -0.50 17.50 -12.67
C MET A 1 -0.27 16.16 -11.98
N LEU A 2 0.97 15.89 -11.57
CA LEU A 2 1.30 14.77 -10.68
C LEU A 2 1.25 15.30 -9.25
N HIS A 3 0.41 14.76 -8.38
CA HIS A 3 0.46 15.11 -6.96
C HIS A 3 1.08 13.94 -6.20
N LYS A 4 2.35 14.14 -5.88
CA LYS A 4 3.18 13.25 -5.08
C LYS A 4 3.12 13.69 -3.63
N LEU A 5 2.72 12.79 -2.73
CA LEU A 5 2.85 12.98 -1.29
C LEU A 5 3.90 11.99 -0.78
N TRP A 6 4.97 12.52 -0.18
CA TRP A 6 6.02 11.73 0.44
C TRP A 6 6.06 12.07 1.93
N LEU A 7 5.70 11.09 2.76
CA LEU A 7 5.79 11.18 4.21
C LEU A 7 6.96 10.33 4.68
N LYS A 8 7.85 10.94 5.46
CA LYS A 8 9.03 10.27 6.02
C LYS A 8 9.07 10.38 7.53
N GLY A 9 9.47 9.29 8.18
CA GLY A 9 9.63 9.20 9.62
C GLY A 9 8.35 8.77 10.30
N ARG A 10 8.45 8.46 11.59
CA ARG A 10 7.39 7.80 12.36
C ARG A 10 6.07 8.58 12.34
N ILE A 11 4.99 7.88 11.99
CA ILE A 11 3.61 8.36 12.01
C ILE A 11 2.85 7.48 13.00
N GLU A 12 2.21 8.08 14.01
CA GLU A 12 1.45 7.32 15.01
C GLU A 12 0.21 6.68 14.39
N LYS A 13 -0.52 7.44 13.57
CA LYS A 13 -1.73 7.01 12.88
C LYS A 13 -1.90 7.79 11.58
N LEU A 14 -2.40 7.13 10.54
CA LEU A 14 -2.78 7.82 9.31
C LEU A 14 -4.01 8.70 9.54
N SER A 15 -3.97 9.90 8.96
CA SER A 15 -5.12 10.79 8.97
C SER A 15 -6.32 10.16 8.24
N PRO A 16 -7.55 10.58 8.55
CA PRO A 16 -8.73 10.17 7.81
C PRO A 16 -8.64 10.48 6.29
N PRO A 17 -9.27 9.69 5.41
CA PRO A 17 -9.17 9.81 3.95
C PRO A 17 -9.52 11.21 3.40
N ASP A 18 -10.49 11.89 4.00
CA ASP A 18 -10.99 13.22 3.62
C ASP A 18 -9.99 14.36 3.89
N THR A 19 -8.96 14.10 4.70
CA THR A 19 -7.87 15.06 4.95
C THR A 19 -6.82 15.07 3.83
N PHE A 20 -6.80 14.03 3.00
CA PHE A 20 -5.86 13.93 1.89
C PHE A 20 -6.42 14.67 0.66
N PRO A 21 -5.60 15.45 -0.05
CA PRO A 21 -5.99 16.01 -1.34
C PRO A 21 -6.43 14.92 -2.31
N TYR A 22 -7.65 15.04 -2.84
CA TYR A 22 -8.18 14.14 -3.87
C TYR A 22 -7.29 14.01 -5.11
N SER A 23 -6.40 14.97 -5.32
CA SER A 23 -5.51 15.02 -6.47
C SER A 23 -4.29 14.10 -6.35
N ILE A 24 -4.02 13.49 -5.18
CA ILE A 24 -2.90 12.58 -4.94
C ILE A 24 -2.95 11.40 -5.91
N THR A 25 -1.88 11.24 -6.67
CA THR A 25 -1.68 10.12 -7.60
C THR A 25 -0.55 9.20 -7.19
N LEU A 26 0.38 9.69 -6.36
CA LEU A 26 1.53 8.93 -5.89
C LEU A 26 1.71 9.18 -4.40
N MET A 27 1.75 8.11 -3.62
CA MET A 27 2.01 8.15 -2.18
C MET A 27 3.24 7.31 -1.84
N ILE A 28 4.17 7.90 -1.10
CA ILE A 28 5.32 7.22 -0.52
C ILE A 28 5.28 7.39 0.99
N LEU A 29 5.23 6.28 1.71
CA LEU A 29 5.42 6.22 3.15
C LEU A 29 6.80 5.59 3.40
N TRP A 30 7.70 6.35 4.03
CA TRP A 30 9.08 5.92 4.27
C TRP A 30 9.38 5.98 5.76
N ASP A 31 9.76 4.85 6.37
CA ASP A 31 10.10 4.76 7.80
C ASP A 31 8.96 5.28 8.69
N SER A 32 7.71 5.09 8.23
CA SER A 32 6.49 5.55 8.90
C SER A 32 6.13 4.71 10.12
N LYS A 33 6.54 3.44 10.16
CA LYS A 33 6.36 2.52 11.29
C LYS A 33 4.93 2.45 11.84
N LEU A 34 3.95 2.47 10.95
CA LEU A 34 2.53 2.36 11.28
C LEU A 34 2.26 1.01 11.95
N ILE A 35 1.43 1.02 12.99
CA ILE A 35 0.97 -0.20 13.67
C ILE A 35 -0.37 -0.67 13.10
N GLU A 36 -1.24 0.26 12.73
CA GLU A 36 -2.52 -0.03 12.07
C GLU A 36 -2.31 -0.24 10.56
N ASP A 37 -3.07 -1.16 9.98
CA ASP A 37 -3.04 -1.45 8.55
C ASP A 37 -3.38 -0.17 7.75
N PRO A 38 -2.47 0.32 6.88
CA PRO A 38 -2.72 1.52 6.11
C PRO A 38 -3.71 1.32 4.96
N MET A 39 -3.90 0.09 4.48
CA MET A 39 -4.63 -0.18 3.22
C MET A 39 -6.09 0.29 3.23
N PRO A 40 -6.88 0.16 4.31
CA PRO A 40 -8.26 0.65 4.32
C PRO A 40 -8.40 2.15 4.07
N ILE A 41 -7.45 2.96 4.57
CA ILE A 41 -7.44 4.41 4.37
C ILE A 41 -6.89 4.75 2.98
N LEU A 42 -5.76 4.14 2.61
CA LEU A 42 -5.11 4.43 1.33
C LEU A 42 -5.94 3.96 0.13
N GLY A 43 -6.68 2.87 0.28
CA GLY A 43 -7.62 2.35 -0.72
C GLY A 43 -8.81 3.26 -0.98
N MET A 44 -9.09 4.24 -0.11
CA MET A 44 -10.15 5.23 -0.32
C MET A 44 -9.71 6.42 -1.17
N LEU A 45 -8.41 6.56 -1.46
CA LEU A 45 -7.89 7.69 -2.25
C LEU A 45 -8.23 7.48 -3.74
N PRO A 46 -9.15 8.29 -4.31
CA PRO A 46 -9.81 7.92 -5.56
C PRO A 46 -8.92 8.03 -6.79
N ASN A 47 -7.81 8.74 -6.71
CA ASN A 47 -6.87 8.94 -7.82
C ASN A 47 -5.49 8.32 -7.56
N LEU A 48 -5.33 7.53 -6.50
CA LEU A 48 -4.05 6.93 -6.14
C LEU A 48 -3.68 5.86 -7.18
N ARG A 49 -2.55 6.06 -7.85
CA ARG A 49 -2.04 5.18 -8.91
C ARG A 49 -0.76 4.44 -8.52
N TYR A 50 0.05 5.06 -7.66
CA TYR A 50 1.32 4.53 -7.19
C TYR A 50 1.35 4.58 -5.67
N LEU A 51 1.56 3.43 -5.04
CA LEU A 51 1.73 3.31 -3.60
C LEU A 51 3.05 2.62 -3.29
N ASP A 52 3.90 3.28 -2.52
CA ASP A 52 5.21 2.81 -2.10
C ASP A 52 5.31 2.82 -0.57
N LEU A 53 5.50 1.65 0.02
CA LEU A 53 5.57 1.42 1.46
C LEU A 53 6.96 0.87 1.82
N VAL A 54 7.86 1.75 2.28
CA VAL A 54 9.25 1.40 2.63
C VAL A 54 9.45 1.51 4.14
N ALA A 55 9.65 0.39 4.84
CA ALA A 55 9.69 0.35 6.31
C ALA A 55 8.49 1.10 6.95
N ALA A 56 7.34 1.06 6.27
CA ALA A 56 6.20 1.92 6.56
C ALA A 56 5.23 1.31 7.56
N TYR A 57 5.24 -0.02 7.70
CA TYR A 57 4.26 -0.79 8.46
C TYR A 57 4.97 -1.87 9.29
N GLU A 58 4.65 -1.91 10.57
CA GLU A 58 5.20 -2.84 11.57
C GLU A 58 4.18 -3.90 11.99
N GLY A 59 2.94 -3.82 11.48
CA GLY A 59 1.93 -4.83 11.72
C GLY A 59 2.15 -6.10 10.91
N LYS A 60 1.39 -7.14 11.26
CA LYS A 60 1.60 -8.50 10.76
C LYS A 60 0.76 -8.87 9.55
N GLU A 61 -0.33 -8.17 9.34
CA GLU A 61 -1.31 -8.55 8.34
C GLU A 61 -1.77 -7.32 7.57
N ILE A 62 -1.91 -7.47 6.25
CA ILE A 62 -2.68 -6.56 5.42
C ILE A 62 -4.04 -7.21 5.18
N SER A 63 -5.07 -6.52 5.63
CA SER A 63 -6.44 -7.01 5.69
C SER A 63 -7.25 -6.68 4.44
N TYR A 64 -8.40 -7.33 4.29
CA TYR A 64 -9.33 -7.03 3.21
C TYR A 64 -9.89 -5.62 3.39
N SER A 65 -9.72 -4.77 2.38
CA SER A 65 -10.37 -3.47 2.36
C SER A 65 -11.68 -3.61 1.59
N ASP A 66 -12.81 -3.26 2.23
CA ASP A 66 -14.08 -3.05 1.53
C ASP A 66 -13.95 -1.97 0.45
N ASN A 67 -13.01 -1.04 0.65
CA ASN A 67 -12.65 -0.03 -0.32
C ASN A 67 -11.66 -0.61 -1.33
N LYS A 68 -12.07 -0.63 -2.59
CA LYS A 68 -11.23 -1.09 -3.69
C LYS A 68 -10.24 0.01 -4.06
N PHE A 69 -8.98 -0.36 -4.24
CA PHE A 69 -7.97 0.44 -4.90
C PHE A 69 -8.31 0.60 -6.39
N GLY A 70 -9.31 1.45 -6.69
CA GLY A 70 -9.93 1.53 -8.01
C GLY A 70 -8.98 1.98 -9.11
N GLN A 71 -7.98 2.81 -8.78
CA GLN A 71 -7.04 3.40 -9.73
C GLN A 71 -5.58 2.93 -9.55
N LEU A 72 -5.32 2.00 -8.62
CA LEU A 72 -3.94 1.63 -8.30
C LEU A 72 -3.33 0.79 -9.44
N GLU A 73 -2.21 1.27 -9.96
CA GLU A 73 -1.46 0.64 -11.03
C GLU A 73 -0.18 -0.01 -10.52
N PHE A 74 0.45 0.54 -9.48
CA PHE A 74 1.69 0.03 -8.93
C PHE A 74 1.65 0.02 -7.40
N LEU A 75 1.96 -1.14 -6.82
CA LEU A 75 2.14 -1.33 -5.40
C LEU A 75 3.56 -1.84 -5.13
N HIS A 76 4.27 -1.15 -4.25
CA HIS A 76 5.60 -1.56 -3.81
C HIS A 76 5.61 -1.70 -2.29
N LEU A 77 5.97 -2.89 -1.82
CA LEU A 77 6.20 -3.20 -0.41
C LEU A 77 7.69 -3.49 -0.21
N ASP A 78 8.36 -2.70 0.61
CA ASP A 78 9.77 -2.86 0.92
C ASP A 78 10.01 -2.83 2.43
N SER A 79 10.83 -3.76 2.91
CA SER A 79 11.35 -3.77 4.27
C SER A 79 10.24 -3.82 5.32
N LEU A 80 9.16 -4.56 5.04
CA LEU A 80 8.06 -4.82 5.96
C LEU A 80 8.35 -6.10 6.76
N TRP A 81 9.26 -5.98 7.73
CA TRP A 81 9.88 -7.12 8.41
C TRP A 81 8.90 -8.03 9.16
N ASN A 82 7.80 -7.46 9.67
CA ASN A 82 6.81 -8.19 10.46
C ASN A 82 5.62 -8.68 9.64
N LEU A 83 5.52 -8.31 8.35
CA LEU A 83 4.38 -8.66 7.53
C LEU A 83 4.40 -10.17 7.26
N GLU A 84 3.42 -10.88 7.84
CA GLU A 84 3.25 -12.32 7.74
C GLU A 84 2.18 -12.71 6.71
N ARG A 85 1.09 -11.92 6.62
CA ARG A 85 -0.07 -12.25 5.78
C ARG A 85 -0.53 -11.11 4.91
N TRP A 86 -0.90 -11.46 3.69
CA TRP A 86 -1.54 -10.56 2.74
C TRP A 86 -2.89 -11.15 2.34
N HIS A 87 -3.98 -10.51 2.76
CA HIS A 87 -5.35 -10.96 2.46
C HIS A 87 -6.06 -10.17 1.36
N LEU A 88 -5.44 -9.10 0.82
CA LEU A 88 -6.04 -8.32 -0.28
C LEU A 88 -6.16 -9.15 -1.56
N ALA A 89 -7.39 -9.32 -2.06
CA ALA A 89 -7.64 -9.99 -3.33
C ALA A 89 -7.24 -9.12 -4.53
N THR A 90 -6.84 -9.75 -5.64
CA THR A 90 -6.62 -9.05 -6.92
C THR A 90 -7.85 -8.29 -7.41
N SER A 91 -9.05 -8.74 -7.05
CA SER A 91 -10.32 -8.03 -7.31
C SER A 91 -10.43 -6.67 -6.60
N ALA A 92 -9.61 -6.41 -5.58
CA ALA A 92 -9.51 -5.13 -4.91
C ALA A 92 -8.61 -4.12 -5.66
N MET A 93 -7.76 -4.58 -6.59
CA MET A 93 -6.84 -3.77 -7.39
C MET A 93 -7.01 -4.08 -8.89
N PRO A 94 -8.17 -3.73 -9.49
CA PRO A 94 -8.52 -4.16 -10.85
C PRO A 94 -7.61 -3.62 -11.95
N LEU A 95 -6.85 -2.56 -11.69
CA LEU A 95 -5.97 -1.90 -12.67
C LEU A 95 -4.47 -2.15 -12.39
N ILE A 96 -4.13 -3.10 -11.51
CA ILE A 96 -2.75 -3.36 -11.13
C ILE A 96 -1.90 -3.79 -12.34
N LYS A 97 -0.76 -3.14 -12.51
CA LYS A 97 0.21 -3.37 -13.60
C LYS A 97 1.54 -3.88 -13.08
N GLY A 98 1.93 -3.49 -11.86
CA GLY A 98 3.12 -4.01 -11.20
C GLY A 98 2.95 -4.15 -9.70
N LEU A 99 3.52 -5.23 -9.16
CA LEU A 99 3.67 -5.50 -7.74
C LEU A 99 5.14 -5.80 -7.46
N GLY A 100 5.77 -4.96 -6.64
CA GLY A 100 7.12 -5.20 -6.14
C GLY A 100 7.06 -5.55 -4.66
N ILE A 101 7.71 -6.65 -4.27
CA ILE A 101 7.85 -7.06 -2.88
C ILE A 101 9.33 -7.32 -2.63
N HIS A 102 9.93 -6.54 -1.74
CA HIS A 102 11.34 -6.60 -1.42
C HIS A 102 11.54 -6.62 0.09
N TYR A 103 12.46 -7.47 0.58
CA TYR A 103 12.80 -7.53 2.01
C TYR A 103 11.59 -7.69 2.97
N CYS A 104 10.64 -8.56 2.63
CA CYS A 104 9.51 -8.95 3.48
C CYS A 104 9.65 -10.44 3.89
N PRO A 105 10.60 -10.79 4.78
CA PRO A 105 11.01 -12.18 5.00
C PRO A 105 9.97 -13.07 5.69
N GLN A 106 8.97 -12.48 6.36
CA GLN A 106 7.92 -13.23 7.06
C GLN A 106 6.68 -13.47 6.19
N LEU A 107 6.61 -12.85 5.01
CA LEU A 107 5.44 -12.92 4.15
C LEU A 107 5.44 -14.27 3.40
N ASN A 108 4.62 -15.20 3.89
CA ASN A 108 4.58 -16.58 3.39
C ASN A 108 3.69 -16.76 2.15
N GLU A 109 2.68 -15.91 1.98
CA GLU A 109 1.71 -15.99 0.89
C GLU A 109 1.51 -14.61 0.27
N THR A 110 1.72 -14.52 -1.04
CA THR A 110 1.35 -13.35 -1.85
C THR A 110 0.07 -13.66 -2.61
N PRO A 111 -0.79 -12.67 -2.93
CA PRO A 111 -1.99 -12.90 -3.73
C PRO A 111 -1.65 -13.63 -5.03
N GLU A 112 -2.35 -14.73 -5.30
CA GLU A 112 -2.16 -15.45 -6.56
C GLU A 112 -2.53 -14.53 -7.74
N LYS A 113 -1.57 -14.40 -8.66
CA LYS A 113 -1.53 -13.63 -9.91
C LYS A 113 -0.94 -12.22 -9.83
N MET A 114 0.36 -12.14 -10.09
CA MET A 114 0.92 -11.27 -11.14
C MET A 114 2.03 -12.02 -11.88
N ASN A 115 1.64 -13.00 -12.71
CA ASN A 115 2.55 -13.55 -13.71
C ASN A 115 2.78 -12.49 -14.79
N GLY A 116 3.97 -11.91 -14.81
CA GLY A 116 4.46 -11.03 -15.87
C GLY A 116 4.67 -9.60 -15.38
N VAL A 117 5.90 -9.24 -15.05
CA VAL A 117 6.81 -8.56 -16.00
C VAL A 117 8.23 -8.99 -15.62
N GLU A 118 8.99 -9.46 -16.62
CA GLU A 118 10.44 -9.69 -16.55
C GLU A 118 11.22 -8.37 -16.39
#